data_AF-A0A3M7B1S6-F1
#
_entry.id   AF-A0A3M7B1S6-F1
#
_cell.length_a   1.000
_cell.length_b   1.000
_cell.length_c   1.000
_cell.angle_alpha   90.00
_cell.angle_beta   90.00
_cell.angle_gamma   90.00
#
_symmetry.space_group_name_H-M   'P 1'
#
loop_
_entity.id
_entity.type
_entity.pdbx_description
1 polymer ?
#
loop_
_entity_poly.entity_id
_entity_poly.type
_entity_poly.pdbx_seq_one_letter_code
_entity_poly.pdbx_strand_id
1 'polypeptide(L)'
;MYNEEDELFARTMIGVIKNIEYMNSRTSSKTWGKEAWKKIVVCVVSDGRAKINPRTRAVLAAMGVYQDGIAKQQVNGEDVTAHIYEYTTQMTLELKKGIVSVKKGSTPVQMLFCLKEKNQKKINSHRWFFQAFGEVLDPNICVLIDAGTRPGRSSIYDLWKAFDREPMCAGACGEIKALLDHGKALVNPLVAAQNFEYKMSNILDKPLESAFGFISVLPGAFSAYRYVALQNDKTGQGPLEKYFAGEKMHGANAGIFTANMYLAEDRILCFELVAKRNCSWILQYVKSATGETDVPTEMADFILQRRRWLNGSFFAAVYGLAHFYQIWRSHHSALRKAAFVFEFIYQAVNMLFAWFAIGNFFLVFRILTVSLSGDNLLGTAGFILAVIFEWLYIAILVTCFVLALGNRPQGSNKFYMTQVYFWAILMSYLLFASIFITVKSVQQQVSENGFSFAQLFTNKLFRTLIVS
;
A
#
# COMPACT_ATOMS: atom_id res chain seq x y z
N MET A 1 9.81 -3.92 -12.93
CA MET A 1 9.59 -2.90 -13.97
C MET A 1 8.89 -3.58 -15.14
N TYR A 2 7.91 -2.91 -15.75
CA TYR A 2 7.19 -3.33 -16.95
C TYR A 2 7.47 -2.35 -18.11
N ASN A 3 6.76 -1.22 -18.14
CA ASN A 3 6.82 -0.21 -19.21
C ASN A 3 6.99 1.22 -18.68
N GLU A 4 7.42 1.36 -17.42
CA GLU A 4 7.62 2.65 -16.77
C GLU A 4 8.63 3.50 -17.55
N GLU A 5 8.37 4.80 -17.60
CA GLU A 5 9.24 5.78 -18.24
C GLU A 5 10.57 5.94 -17.49
N ASP A 6 11.53 6.54 -18.18
CA ASP A 6 12.88 6.76 -17.66
C ASP A 6 12.87 7.62 -16.40
N GLU A 7 11.96 8.59 -16.29
CA GLU A 7 11.82 9.42 -15.10
C GLU A 7 11.50 8.60 -13.84
N LEU A 8 10.57 7.64 -13.93
CA LEU A 8 10.16 6.78 -12.82
C LEU A 8 11.28 5.85 -12.40
N PHE A 9 11.94 5.22 -13.38
CA PHE A 9 13.11 4.37 -13.13
C PHE A 9 14.25 5.17 -12.49
N ALA A 10 14.59 6.33 -13.06
CA ALA A 10 15.65 7.19 -12.58
C ALA A 10 15.37 7.67 -11.15
N ARG A 11 14.13 8.05 -10.85
CA ARG A 11 13.73 8.47 -9.51
C ARG A 11 13.99 7.39 -8.46
N THR A 12 13.61 6.15 -8.74
CA THR A 12 13.89 5.00 -7.87
C THR A 12 15.39 4.77 -7.72
N MET A 13 16.11 4.67 -8.84
CA MET A 13 17.55 4.38 -8.85
C MET A 13 18.38 5.46 -8.16
N ILE A 14 18.04 6.75 -8.31
CA ILE A 14 18.68 7.85 -7.57
C ILE A 14 18.54 7.64 -6.07
N GLY A 15 17.35 7.22 -5.61
CA GLY A 15 17.11 6.92 -4.20
C GLY A 15 17.93 5.72 -3.72
N VAL A 16 18.02 4.65 -4.52
CA VAL A 16 18.83 3.47 -4.20
C VAL A 16 20.31 3.81 -4.10
N ILE A 17 20.88 4.53 -5.10
CA ILE A 17 22.29 4.95 -5.10
C ILE A 17 22.60 5.81 -3.86
N LYS A 18 21.73 6.76 -3.50
CA LYS A 18 21.88 7.58 -2.30
C LYS A 18 21.88 6.78 -1.00
N ASN A 19 21.13 5.68 -0.93
CA ASN A 19 21.15 4.78 0.22
C ASN A 19 22.45 3.97 0.31
N ILE A 20 22.99 3.52 -0.83
CA ILE A 20 24.29 2.86 -0.89
C ILE A 20 25.39 3.83 -0.47
N GLU A 21 25.37 5.07 -0.97
CA GLU A 21 26.26 6.15 -0.53
C GLU A 21 26.16 6.42 0.98
N TYR A 22 24.93 6.47 1.51
CA TYR A 22 24.70 6.62 2.94
C TYR A 22 25.34 5.47 3.74
N MET A 23 25.12 4.21 3.33
CA MET A 23 25.74 3.03 3.96
C MET A 23 27.27 3.03 3.83
N ASN A 24 27.81 3.48 2.69
CA ASN A 24 29.24 3.64 2.48
C ASN A 24 29.87 4.67 3.44
N SER A 25 29.14 5.74 3.74
CA SER A 25 29.60 6.81 4.65
C SER A 25 29.60 6.44 6.15
N ARG A 26 29.06 5.27 6.53
CA ARG A 26 28.97 4.85 7.93
C ARG A 26 30.35 4.46 8.46
N THR A 27 30.98 5.31 9.25
CA THR A 27 32.31 5.03 9.85
C THR A 27 32.23 4.25 11.15
N SER A 28 31.16 4.42 11.93
CA SER A 28 30.95 3.74 13.23
C SER A 28 29.94 2.59 13.13
N SER A 29 30.08 1.71 12.12
CA SER A 29 29.22 0.55 11.93
C SER A 29 30.05 -0.72 11.80
N LYS A 30 29.63 -1.82 12.44
CA LYS A 30 30.29 -3.13 12.28
C LYS A 30 30.04 -3.73 10.88
N THR A 31 28.87 -3.43 10.31
CA THR A 31 28.43 -4.03 9.04
C THR A 31 28.72 -3.13 7.85
N TRP A 32 28.65 -1.82 8.02
CA TRP A 32 28.68 -0.82 6.94
C TRP A 32 29.94 0.04 7.01
N GLY A 33 30.38 0.55 5.87
CA GLY A 33 31.62 1.31 5.70
C GLY A 33 31.92 1.48 4.22
N LYS A 34 33.11 1.99 3.84
CA LYS A 34 33.44 2.36 2.45
C LYS A 34 33.14 1.28 1.39
N GLU A 35 33.20 0.02 1.78
CA GLU A 35 32.95 -1.15 0.93
C GLU A 35 31.54 -1.74 1.09
N ALA A 36 30.58 -1.00 1.65
CA ALA A 36 29.20 -1.48 1.86
C ALA A 36 28.53 -1.86 0.54
N TRP A 37 28.85 -1.18 -0.56
CA TRP A 37 28.37 -1.50 -1.90
C TRP A 37 28.67 -2.95 -2.33
N LYS A 38 29.75 -3.58 -1.84
CA LYS A 38 30.07 -4.99 -2.13
C LYS A 38 29.09 -5.98 -1.50
N LYS A 39 28.34 -5.54 -0.48
CA LYS A 39 27.35 -6.34 0.25
C LYS A 39 25.93 -6.13 -0.28
N ILE A 40 25.76 -5.31 -1.32
CA ILE A 40 24.46 -4.87 -1.83
C ILE A 40 24.41 -5.15 -3.33
N VAL A 41 23.44 -5.97 -3.75
CA VAL A 41 23.13 -6.21 -5.16
C VAL A 41 21.81 -5.55 -5.50
N VAL A 42 21.79 -4.71 -6.53
CA VAL A 42 20.58 -4.09 -7.05
C VAL A 42 20.07 -4.93 -8.23
N CYS A 43 18.99 -5.67 -8.01
CA CYS A 43 18.34 -6.47 -9.05
C CYS A 43 17.20 -5.68 -9.71
N VAL A 44 17.25 -5.52 -11.02
CA VAL A 44 16.20 -4.92 -11.83
C VAL A 44 15.62 -6.01 -12.75
N VAL A 45 14.39 -6.43 -12.47
CA VAL A 45 13.65 -7.37 -13.32
C VAL A 45 12.67 -6.59 -14.22
N SER A 46 12.88 -6.69 -15.54
CA SER A 46 12.04 -6.12 -16.58
C SER A 46 11.13 -7.18 -17.20
N ASP A 47 9.82 -6.94 -17.15
CA ASP A 47 8.78 -7.92 -17.47
C ASP A 47 8.32 -7.88 -18.92
N GLY A 48 9.13 -8.48 -19.80
CA GLY A 48 8.82 -8.63 -21.22
C GLY A 48 9.64 -7.70 -22.10
N ARG A 49 10.45 -8.30 -22.98
CA ARG A 49 11.40 -7.60 -23.84
C ARG A 49 10.73 -6.63 -24.81
N ALA A 50 9.56 -6.99 -25.33
CA ALA A 50 8.79 -6.14 -26.24
C ALA A 50 8.04 -4.98 -25.53
N LYS A 51 8.02 -4.96 -24.20
CA LYS A 51 7.21 -4.03 -23.40
C LYS A 51 8.03 -2.97 -22.67
N ILE A 52 9.33 -3.20 -22.50
CA ILE A 52 10.24 -2.24 -21.88
C ILE A 52 10.22 -0.89 -22.62
N ASN A 53 10.15 0.21 -21.88
CA ASN A 53 10.15 1.54 -22.46
C ASN A 53 11.51 1.83 -23.14
N PRO A 54 11.54 2.34 -24.39
CA PRO A 54 12.78 2.64 -25.09
C PRO A 54 13.69 3.65 -24.38
N ARG A 55 13.13 4.66 -23.71
CA ARG A 55 13.90 5.66 -22.94
C ARG A 55 14.56 5.02 -21.72
N THR A 56 13.81 4.21 -20.98
CA THR A 56 14.34 3.47 -19.83
C THR A 56 15.44 2.49 -20.25
N ARG A 57 15.26 1.82 -21.39
CA ARG A 57 16.28 0.95 -21.99
C ARG A 57 17.55 1.74 -22.36
N ALA A 58 17.43 2.95 -22.89
CA ALA A 58 18.57 3.81 -23.17
C ALA A 58 19.30 4.24 -21.89
N VAL A 59 18.59 4.51 -20.80
CA VAL A 59 19.20 4.79 -19.49
C VAL A 59 19.97 3.57 -18.97
N LEU A 60 19.39 2.37 -19.04
CA LEU A 60 20.07 1.12 -18.66
C LEU A 60 21.34 0.89 -19.49
N ALA A 61 21.29 1.17 -20.80
CA ALA A 61 22.46 1.10 -21.68
C ALA A 61 23.55 2.11 -21.27
N ALA A 62 23.16 3.37 -21.01
CA ALA A 62 24.07 4.42 -20.58
C ALA A 62 24.69 4.14 -19.20
N MET A 63 24.00 3.40 -18.33
CA MET A 63 24.54 2.89 -17.08
C MET A 63 25.50 1.69 -17.25
N GLY A 64 25.56 1.10 -18.44
CA GLY A 64 26.40 -0.06 -18.77
C GLY A 64 25.76 -1.41 -18.41
N VAL A 65 24.52 -1.43 -17.92
CA VAL A 65 23.84 -2.65 -17.42
C VAL A 65 22.95 -3.32 -18.49
N TYR A 66 22.93 -2.78 -19.71
CA TYR A 66 22.24 -3.36 -20.86
C TYR A 66 23.04 -3.08 -22.14
N GLN A 67 23.04 -4.03 -23.07
CA GLN A 67 23.68 -3.88 -24.37
C GLN A 67 22.67 -4.24 -25.46
N ASP A 68 22.46 -3.30 -26.40
CA ASP A 68 21.49 -3.47 -27.47
C ASP A 68 22.02 -4.44 -28.54
N GLY A 69 21.11 -5.22 -29.14
CA GLY A 69 21.44 -6.17 -30.21
C GLY A 69 21.98 -7.55 -29.76
N ILE A 70 22.25 -7.76 -28.46
CA ILE A 70 22.73 -9.05 -27.95
C ILE A 70 21.58 -10.03 -27.68
N ALA A 71 20.44 -9.52 -27.21
CA ALA A 71 19.29 -10.35 -26.83
C ALA A 71 18.67 -11.08 -28.03
N LYS A 72 18.67 -12.42 -28.00
CA LYS A 72 18.10 -13.30 -29.05
C LYS A 72 16.77 -13.93 -28.61
N GLN A 73 15.88 -14.24 -29.55
CA GLN A 73 14.63 -14.95 -29.23
C GLN A 73 14.87 -16.43 -28.93
N GLN A 74 15.80 -17.04 -29.67
CA GLN A 74 16.14 -18.45 -29.56
C GLN A 74 17.65 -18.65 -29.52
N VAL A 75 18.08 -19.66 -28.79
CA VAL A 75 19.47 -20.16 -28.76
C VAL A 75 19.39 -21.67 -28.92
N ASN A 76 20.13 -22.23 -29.88
CA ASN A 76 20.13 -23.67 -30.18
C ASN A 76 18.74 -24.28 -30.43
N GLY A 77 17.81 -23.50 -30.99
CA GLY A 77 16.43 -23.95 -31.25
C GLY A 77 15.50 -23.90 -30.03
N GLU A 78 15.99 -23.49 -28.86
CA GLU A 78 15.17 -23.31 -27.66
C GLU A 78 14.81 -21.83 -27.45
N ASP A 79 13.57 -21.59 -27.00
CA ASP A 79 13.08 -20.25 -26.66
C ASP A 79 13.81 -19.68 -25.44
N VAL A 80 14.38 -18.49 -25.59
CA VAL A 80 15.01 -17.78 -24.47
C VAL A 80 13.94 -17.33 -23.48
N THR A 81 14.14 -17.68 -22.20
CA THR A 81 13.21 -17.27 -21.14
C THR A 81 13.50 -15.85 -20.65
N ALA A 82 14.79 -15.51 -20.47
CA ALA A 82 15.25 -14.20 -20.04
C ALA A 82 16.70 -13.94 -20.45
N HIS A 83 17.08 -12.66 -20.52
CA HIS A 83 18.45 -12.18 -20.74
C HIS A 83 18.97 -11.57 -19.45
N ILE A 84 20.11 -12.06 -18.95
CA ILE A 84 20.68 -11.62 -17.67
C ILE A 84 21.98 -10.87 -17.94
N TYR A 85 22.10 -9.67 -17.38
CA TYR A 85 23.27 -8.82 -17.46
C TYR A 85 23.75 -8.51 -16.05
N GLU A 86 25.03 -8.73 -15.78
CA GLU A 86 25.66 -8.41 -14.50
C GLU A 86 26.78 -7.41 -14.75
N TYR A 87 26.76 -6.29 -14.02
CA TYR A 87 27.76 -5.25 -14.17
C TYR A 87 27.86 -4.37 -12.92
N THR A 88 29.09 -4.02 -12.52
CA THR A 88 29.34 -3.02 -11.49
C THR A 88 29.40 -1.63 -12.13
N THR A 89 28.31 -0.86 -12.04
CA THR A 89 28.27 0.49 -12.59
C THR A 89 28.85 1.51 -11.61
N GLN A 90 29.55 2.51 -12.12
CA GLN A 90 29.89 3.74 -11.39
C GLN A 90 29.10 4.94 -11.94
N MET A 91 28.07 4.70 -12.74
CA MET A 91 27.21 5.75 -13.26
C MET A 91 26.13 6.11 -12.24
N THR A 92 25.83 7.39 -12.15
CA THR A 92 24.72 7.93 -11.38
C THR A 92 23.75 8.66 -12.29
N LEU A 93 22.52 8.84 -11.81
CA LEU A 93 21.43 9.44 -12.56
C LEU A 93 21.09 10.82 -11.97
N GLU A 94 20.65 11.72 -12.83
CA GLU A 94 20.14 13.04 -12.45
C GLU A 94 18.83 13.30 -13.19
N LEU A 95 17.82 13.75 -12.45
CA LEU A 95 16.51 14.11 -13.00
C LEU A 95 16.31 15.62 -12.82
N LYS A 96 16.28 16.36 -13.93
CA LYS A 96 16.04 17.81 -13.95
C LYS A 96 14.94 18.15 -14.94
N LYS A 97 13.83 18.72 -14.46
CA LYS A 97 12.68 19.14 -15.28
C LYS A 97 12.21 18.05 -16.27
N GLY A 98 12.08 16.81 -15.79
CA GLY A 98 11.67 15.65 -16.62
C GLY A 98 12.75 15.06 -17.52
N ILE A 99 13.95 15.64 -17.55
CA ILE A 99 15.07 15.11 -18.33
C ILE A 99 15.96 14.27 -17.43
N VAL A 100 16.14 13.01 -17.81
CA VAL A 100 17.07 12.08 -17.18
C VAL A 100 18.43 12.18 -17.87
N SER A 101 19.48 12.43 -17.10
CA SER A 101 20.86 12.36 -17.56
C SER A 101 21.66 11.35 -16.75
N VAL A 102 22.63 10.72 -17.42
CA VAL A 102 23.57 9.77 -16.82
C VAL A 102 24.93 10.45 -16.74
N LYS A 103 25.57 10.38 -15.57
CA LYS A 103 26.92 10.94 -15.36
C LYS A 103 27.76 10.02 -14.50
N LYS A 104 29.09 10.22 -14.52
CA LYS A 104 29.99 9.48 -13.63
C LYS A 104 29.73 9.84 -12.17
N GLY A 105 29.44 8.83 -11.35
CA GLY A 105 29.32 8.91 -9.90
C GLY A 105 30.61 8.48 -9.20
N SER A 106 30.59 8.54 -7.86
CA SER A 106 31.71 8.12 -7.00
C SER A 106 31.51 6.75 -6.36
N THR A 107 30.27 6.26 -6.31
CA THR A 107 29.90 5.02 -5.62
C THR A 107 29.65 3.90 -6.63
N PRO A 108 30.41 2.79 -6.57
CA PRO A 108 30.09 1.61 -7.35
C PRO A 108 28.77 0.99 -6.88
N VAL A 109 28.02 0.41 -7.81
CA VAL A 109 26.78 -0.31 -7.54
C VAL A 109 26.81 -1.63 -8.31
N GLN A 110 26.74 -2.75 -7.59
CA GLN A 110 26.59 -4.06 -8.22
C GLN A 110 25.16 -4.21 -8.73
N MET A 111 25.00 -4.31 -10.05
CA MET A 111 23.70 -4.43 -10.69
C MET A 111 23.52 -5.77 -11.38
N LEU A 112 22.32 -6.33 -11.22
CA LEU A 112 21.83 -7.47 -11.97
C LEU A 112 20.57 -7.04 -12.72
N PHE A 113 20.64 -7.00 -14.05
CA PHE A 113 19.50 -6.69 -14.90
C PHE A 113 18.98 -7.97 -15.56
N CYS A 114 17.71 -8.29 -15.32
CA CYS A 114 17.03 -9.43 -15.92
C CYS A 114 15.92 -8.93 -16.85
N LEU A 115 16.08 -9.16 -18.15
CA LEU A 115 15.10 -8.84 -19.17
C LEU A 115 14.36 -10.10 -19.60
N LYS A 116 13.15 -10.29 -19.07
CA LYS A 116 12.30 -11.43 -19.41
C LYS A 116 11.85 -11.33 -20.87
N GLU A 117 11.77 -12.45 -21.58
CA GLU A 117 11.30 -12.45 -22.97
C GLU A 117 9.79 -12.18 -23.03
N LYS A 118 9.01 -12.85 -22.17
CA LYS A 118 7.54 -12.75 -22.10
C LYS A 118 7.10 -11.93 -20.89
N ASN A 119 6.02 -11.16 -21.05
CA ASN A 119 5.33 -10.51 -19.93
C ASN A 119 4.54 -11.56 -19.14
N GLN A 120 4.90 -11.75 -17.86
CA GLN A 120 4.27 -12.72 -16.95
C GLN A 120 3.77 -12.08 -15.65
N LYS A 121 3.62 -10.74 -15.63
CA LYS A 121 3.16 -9.92 -14.51
C LYS A 121 4.13 -9.88 -13.31
N LYS A 122 3.80 -8.98 -12.36
CA LYS A 122 4.55 -8.68 -11.13
C LYS A 122 4.98 -9.92 -10.34
N ILE A 123 4.05 -10.82 -10.05
CA ILE A 123 4.30 -11.98 -9.16
C ILE A 123 5.41 -12.88 -9.74
N ASN A 124 5.39 -13.11 -11.04
CA ASN A 124 6.45 -13.89 -11.69
C ASN A 124 7.80 -13.18 -11.66
N SER A 125 7.82 -11.86 -11.79
CA SER A 125 9.05 -11.08 -11.62
C SER A 125 9.58 -11.16 -10.18
N HIS A 126 8.70 -11.24 -9.17
CA HIS A 126 9.11 -11.54 -7.78
C HIS A 126 9.63 -12.97 -7.64
N ARG A 127 9.12 -13.94 -8.41
CA ARG A 127 9.64 -15.30 -8.43
C ARG A 127 11.09 -15.35 -8.92
N TRP A 128 11.40 -14.64 -10.01
CA TRP A 128 12.79 -14.45 -10.45
C TRP A 128 13.67 -13.88 -9.35
N PHE A 129 13.18 -12.87 -8.63
CA PHE A 129 13.91 -12.25 -7.55
C PHE A 129 14.16 -13.19 -6.36
N PHE A 130 13.12 -13.86 -5.83
CA PHE A 130 13.24 -14.67 -4.62
C PHE A 130 13.73 -16.11 -4.85
N GLN A 131 13.25 -16.78 -5.91
CA GLN A 131 13.49 -18.21 -6.17
C GLN A 131 14.51 -18.47 -7.29
N ALA A 132 14.98 -17.45 -8.02
CA ALA A 132 16.11 -17.63 -8.94
C ALA A 132 17.34 -16.91 -8.40
N PHE A 133 17.30 -15.57 -8.35
CA PHE A 133 18.45 -14.80 -7.91
C PHE A 133 18.70 -14.92 -6.41
N GLY A 134 17.64 -14.93 -5.60
CA GLY A 134 17.77 -15.15 -4.16
C GLY A 134 18.43 -16.48 -3.80
N GLU A 135 18.14 -17.56 -4.54
CA GLU A 135 18.73 -18.88 -4.27
C GLU A 135 20.23 -18.91 -4.56
N VAL A 136 20.68 -18.17 -5.58
CA VAL A 136 22.10 -18.08 -5.94
C VAL A 136 22.86 -17.09 -5.05
N LEU A 137 22.26 -15.94 -4.75
CA LEU A 137 22.91 -14.87 -3.98
C LEU A 137 22.87 -15.09 -2.46
N ASP A 138 21.96 -15.93 -1.97
CA ASP A 138 21.67 -16.18 -0.54
C ASP A 138 21.65 -14.90 0.31
N PRO A 139 20.78 -13.92 -0.03
CA PRO A 139 20.78 -12.63 0.65
C PRO A 139 20.25 -12.76 2.08
N ASN A 140 20.80 -12.00 3.03
CA ASN A 140 20.22 -11.93 4.37
C ASN A 140 18.84 -11.23 4.35
N ILE A 141 18.77 -10.10 3.63
CA ILE A 141 17.61 -9.21 3.55
C ILE A 141 17.32 -8.91 2.09
N CYS A 142 16.05 -9.05 1.71
CA CYS A 142 15.51 -8.70 0.41
C CYS A 142 14.69 -7.42 0.52
N VAL A 143 14.91 -6.43 -0.34
CA VAL A 143 14.13 -5.18 -0.36
C VAL A 143 13.37 -5.10 -1.67
N LEU A 144 12.05 -4.94 -1.59
CA LEU A 144 11.17 -4.72 -2.74
C LEU A 144 10.90 -3.22 -2.87
N ILE A 145 11.11 -2.70 -4.08
CA ILE A 145 10.86 -1.29 -4.42
C ILE A 145 10.18 -1.26 -5.79
N ASP A 146 8.99 -0.67 -5.85
CA ASP A 146 8.31 -0.45 -7.13
C ASP A 146 9.04 0.63 -7.93
N ALA A 147 9.13 0.45 -9.25
CA ALA A 147 9.64 1.48 -10.15
C ALA A 147 8.74 2.72 -10.08
N GLY A 148 9.33 3.90 -9.89
CA GLY A 148 8.63 5.15 -9.59
C GLY A 148 8.60 5.52 -8.10
N THR A 149 8.85 4.56 -7.20
CA THR A 149 8.97 4.84 -5.76
C THR A 149 10.37 5.34 -5.42
N ARG A 150 10.45 6.49 -4.77
CA ARG A 150 11.69 7.13 -4.33
C ARG A 150 11.93 6.84 -2.85
N PRO A 151 12.90 5.96 -2.49
CA PRO A 151 13.28 5.82 -1.09
C PRO A 151 13.97 7.11 -0.60
N GLY A 152 13.71 7.45 0.66
CA GLY A 152 14.43 8.52 1.37
C GLY A 152 15.91 8.19 1.53
N ARG A 153 16.75 9.19 1.83
CA ARG A 153 18.23 9.08 1.77
C ARG A 153 18.83 7.95 2.61
N SER A 154 18.25 7.65 3.77
CA SER A 154 18.67 6.56 4.68
C SER A 154 17.65 5.43 4.78
N SER A 155 16.56 5.47 4.01
CA SER A 155 15.38 4.65 4.28
C SER A 155 15.61 3.14 4.11
N ILE A 156 16.44 2.73 3.14
CA ILE A 156 16.81 1.31 2.97
C ILE A 156 17.69 0.85 4.15
N TYR A 157 18.61 1.71 4.59
CA TYR A 157 19.41 1.44 5.80
C TYR A 157 18.52 1.34 7.05
N ASP A 158 17.54 2.21 7.21
CA ASP A 158 16.63 2.21 8.36
C ASP A 158 15.75 0.94 8.37
N LEU A 159 15.30 0.47 7.21
CA LEU A 159 14.65 -0.85 7.08
C LEU A 159 15.61 -1.97 7.51
N TRP A 160 16.82 -2.02 6.95
CA TRP A 160 17.82 -3.03 7.32
C TRP A 160 18.12 -3.02 8.83
N LYS A 161 18.21 -1.84 9.43
CA LYS A 161 18.50 -1.66 10.85
C LYS A 161 17.42 -2.26 11.75
N ALA A 162 16.17 -2.35 11.29
CA ALA A 162 15.12 -3.04 12.03
C ALA A 162 15.41 -4.54 12.16
N PHE A 163 15.94 -5.18 11.11
CA PHE A 163 16.35 -6.59 11.11
C PHE A 163 17.62 -6.85 11.92
N ASP A 164 18.53 -5.89 11.97
CA ASP A 164 19.75 -5.95 12.79
C ASP A 164 19.42 -5.86 14.28
N ARG A 165 18.44 -5.03 14.64
CA ARG A 165 17.98 -4.84 16.03
C ARG A 165 17.09 -5.98 16.53
N GLU A 166 16.24 -6.51 15.67
CA GLU A 166 15.29 -7.57 16.01
C GLU A 166 15.52 -8.79 15.13
N PRO A 167 16.22 -9.82 15.65
CA PRO A 167 16.47 -11.06 14.93
C PRO A 167 15.19 -11.74 14.43
N MET A 168 14.09 -11.63 15.17
CA MET A 168 12.80 -12.21 14.79
C MET A 168 11.97 -11.34 13.84
N CYS A 169 12.51 -10.22 13.35
CA CYS A 169 11.86 -9.43 12.31
C CYS A 169 11.92 -10.20 10.98
N ALA A 170 10.76 -10.63 10.49
CA ALA A 170 10.64 -11.31 9.20
C ALA A 170 10.35 -10.34 8.05
N GLY A 171 9.70 -9.22 8.33
CA GLY A 171 9.40 -8.21 7.34
C GLY A 171 9.23 -6.84 7.98
N ALA A 172 9.60 -5.80 7.24
CA ALA A 172 9.46 -4.43 7.67
C ALA A 172 9.01 -3.53 6.51
N CYS A 173 8.18 -2.53 6.80
CA CYS A 173 7.81 -1.51 5.82
C CYS A 173 8.09 -0.11 6.33
N GLY A 174 8.36 0.79 5.38
CA GLY A 174 8.49 2.22 5.65
C GLY A 174 7.16 2.96 5.50
N GLU A 175 7.18 4.23 5.83
CA GLU A 175 6.11 5.19 5.58
C GLU A 175 5.99 5.48 4.07
N ILE A 176 4.87 5.09 3.47
CA ILE A 176 4.54 5.50 2.09
C ILE A 176 4.02 6.94 2.10
N LYS A 177 4.59 7.78 1.23
CA LYS A 177 4.21 9.19 1.07
C LYS A 177 3.76 9.45 -0.36
N ALA A 178 2.74 10.28 -0.51
CA ALA A 178 2.41 10.82 -1.82
C ALA A 178 3.50 11.80 -2.26
N LEU A 179 3.84 11.78 -3.55
CA LEU A 179 4.71 12.80 -4.14
C LEU A 179 3.91 14.10 -4.30
N LEU A 180 4.28 15.16 -3.58
CA LEU A 180 3.47 16.38 -3.47
C LEU A 180 3.98 17.60 -4.25
N ASP A 181 5.16 17.54 -4.88
CA ASP A 181 5.85 18.68 -5.52
C ASP A 181 5.74 19.98 -4.69
N HIS A 182 6.32 19.97 -3.49
CA HIS A 182 6.25 21.10 -2.54
C HIS A 182 4.82 21.54 -2.15
N GLY A 183 3.85 20.61 -2.20
CA GLY A 183 2.46 20.84 -1.82
C GLY A 183 1.56 21.28 -2.98
N LYS A 184 2.11 21.58 -4.16
CA LYS A 184 1.32 21.99 -5.33
C LYS A 184 0.31 20.93 -5.77
N ALA A 185 0.66 19.65 -5.64
CA ALA A 185 -0.21 18.56 -6.03
C ALA A 185 -1.48 18.45 -5.14
N LEU A 186 -1.46 19.01 -3.93
CA LEU A 186 -2.60 18.97 -2.99
C LEU A 186 -3.80 19.82 -3.45
N VAL A 187 -3.62 20.68 -4.45
CA VAL A 187 -4.75 21.41 -5.07
C VAL A 187 -5.75 20.43 -5.71
N ASN A 188 -5.26 19.27 -6.18
CA ASN A 188 -6.15 18.21 -6.66
C ASN A 188 -6.76 17.45 -5.46
N PRO A 189 -8.09 17.44 -5.30
CA PRO A 189 -8.75 16.80 -4.16
C PRO A 189 -8.51 15.28 -4.08
N LEU A 190 -8.29 14.61 -5.21
CA LEU A 190 -7.99 13.17 -5.24
C LEU A 190 -6.60 12.90 -4.64
N VAL A 191 -5.63 13.75 -4.97
CA VAL A 191 -4.27 13.70 -4.40
C VAL A 191 -4.30 14.02 -2.91
N ALA A 192 -5.06 15.04 -2.50
CA ALA A 192 -5.22 15.41 -1.10
C ALA A 192 -5.85 14.28 -0.28
N ALA A 193 -6.92 13.66 -0.78
CA ALA A 193 -7.57 12.52 -0.14
C ALA A 193 -6.62 11.33 0.00
N GLN A 194 -5.89 10.96 -1.07
CA GLN A 194 -4.91 9.87 -1.02
C GLN A 194 -3.79 10.15 -0.01
N ASN A 195 -3.27 11.37 0.02
CA ASN A 195 -2.23 11.77 0.96
C ASN A 195 -2.72 11.71 2.41
N PHE A 196 -3.94 12.17 2.68
CA PHE A 196 -4.56 12.08 4.01
C PHE A 196 -4.68 10.62 4.46
N GLU A 197 -5.19 9.74 3.61
CA GLU A 197 -5.32 8.32 3.93
C GLU A 197 -3.97 7.65 4.22
N TYR A 198 -2.94 7.92 3.40
CA TYR A 198 -1.60 7.43 3.67
C TYR A 198 -1.09 7.91 5.03
N LYS A 199 -1.35 9.17 5.41
CA LYS A 199 -0.95 9.66 6.74
C LYS A 199 -1.72 9.01 7.87
N MET A 200 -3.04 8.88 7.75
CA MET A 200 -3.85 8.24 8.78
C MET A 200 -3.41 6.80 9.02
N SER A 201 -3.22 6.01 7.96
CA SER A 201 -2.79 4.61 8.09
C SER A 201 -1.38 4.49 8.70
N ASN A 202 -0.46 5.38 8.33
CA ASN A 202 0.91 5.38 8.85
C ASN A 202 1.06 5.93 10.27
N ILE A 203 0.08 6.68 10.79
CA ILE A 203 0.07 7.26 12.14
C ILE A 203 -0.70 6.38 13.13
N LEU A 204 -1.80 5.74 12.69
CA LEU A 204 -2.69 4.97 13.56
C LEU A 204 -2.50 3.47 13.34
N ASP A 205 -2.84 2.97 12.15
CA ASP A 205 -2.94 1.54 11.88
C ASP A 205 -1.57 0.85 11.98
N LYS A 206 -0.58 1.33 11.22
CA LYS A 206 0.73 0.67 11.11
C LYS A 206 1.49 0.63 12.43
N PRO A 207 1.53 1.69 13.26
CA PRO A 207 2.12 1.62 14.58
C PRO A 207 1.39 0.65 15.52
N LEU A 208 0.05 0.63 15.50
CA LEU A 208 -0.76 -0.28 16.33
C LEU A 208 -0.49 -1.75 15.97
N GLU A 209 -0.62 -2.07 14.69
CA GLU A 209 -0.30 -3.38 14.10
C GLU A 209 1.15 -3.80 14.47
N SER A 210 2.12 -2.90 14.25
CA SER A 210 3.52 -3.15 14.58
C SER A 210 3.77 -3.41 16.08
N ALA A 211 2.98 -2.83 16.98
CA ALA A 211 3.10 -3.07 18.42
C ALA A 211 2.69 -4.51 18.78
N PHE A 212 1.65 -5.04 18.13
CA PHE A 212 1.26 -6.44 18.25
C PHE A 212 2.22 -7.37 17.51
N GLY A 213 2.99 -6.86 16.55
CA GLY A 213 4.02 -7.60 15.80
C GLY A 213 3.46 -8.30 14.56
N PHE A 214 2.23 -7.99 14.18
CA PHE A 214 1.61 -8.41 12.94
C PHE A 214 1.13 -7.16 12.20
N ILE A 215 1.56 -7.00 10.96
CA ILE A 215 1.14 -5.91 10.09
C ILE A 215 0.34 -6.52 8.96
N SER A 216 -0.93 -6.10 8.82
CA SER A 216 -1.87 -6.73 7.89
C SER A 216 -1.46 -6.58 6.42
N VAL A 217 -0.59 -5.62 6.12
CA VAL A 217 0.03 -5.42 4.81
C VAL A 217 1.37 -4.72 4.92
N LEU A 218 2.42 -5.31 4.37
CA LEU A 218 3.67 -4.64 4.04
C LEU A 218 3.58 -4.22 2.57
N PRO A 219 3.51 -2.92 2.24
CA PRO A 219 3.29 -2.47 0.87
C PRO A 219 4.39 -2.96 -0.08
N GLY A 220 4.01 -3.53 -1.24
CA GLY A 220 4.96 -3.94 -2.28
C GLY A 220 5.82 -2.79 -2.82
N ALA A 221 5.36 -1.55 -2.70
CA ALA A 221 6.08 -0.36 -3.17
C ALA A 221 7.38 -0.08 -2.42
N PHE A 222 7.42 -0.37 -1.11
CA PHE A 222 8.62 -0.16 -0.28
C PHE A 222 8.57 -1.01 1.00
N SER A 223 9.04 -2.24 0.89
CA SER A 223 9.12 -3.19 2.00
C SER A 223 10.39 -4.03 1.93
N ALA A 224 10.78 -4.59 3.06
CA ALA A 224 11.92 -5.47 3.18
C ALA A 224 11.52 -6.76 3.91
N TYR A 225 12.20 -7.85 3.60
CA TYR A 225 11.94 -9.17 4.13
C TYR A 225 13.25 -9.88 4.46
N ARG A 226 13.26 -10.64 5.56
CA ARG A 226 14.35 -11.54 5.88
C ARG A 226 14.22 -12.79 5.02
N TYR A 227 15.25 -13.11 4.24
CA TYR A 227 15.16 -14.16 3.22
C TYR A 227 14.82 -15.54 3.80
N VAL A 228 15.48 -15.94 4.90
CA VAL A 228 15.18 -17.21 5.60
C VAL A 228 13.74 -17.30 6.13
N ALA A 229 13.13 -16.16 6.47
CA ALA A 229 11.74 -16.13 6.92
C ALA A 229 10.78 -16.46 5.77
N LEU A 230 11.10 -16.03 4.55
CA LEU A 230 10.31 -16.29 3.33
C LEU A 230 10.33 -17.77 2.92
N GLN A 231 11.46 -18.47 3.14
CA GLN A 231 11.65 -19.83 2.65
C GLN A 231 10.56 -20.81 3.08
N ASN A 232 10.21 -21.74 2.21
CA ASN A 232 9.27 -22.80 2.53
C ASN A 232 9.91 -23.83 3.47
N ASP A 233 9.09 -24.64 4.13
CA ASP A 233 9.57 -25.78 4.87
C ASP A 233 10.03 -26.92 3.94
N LYS A 234 10.58 -27.99 4.54
CA LYS A 234 11.08 -29.17 3.80
C LYS A 234 10.02 -29.89 2.98
N THR A 235 8.73 -29.67 3.27
CA THR A 235 7.60 -30.24 2.51
C THR A 235 7.13 -29.33 1.37
N GLY A 236 7.83 -28.21 1.16
CA GLY A 236 7.47 -27.21 0.16
C GLY A 236 6.33 -26.28 0.59
N GLN A 237 5.88 -26.34 1.85
CA GLN A 237 4.82 -25.49 2.38
C GLN A 237 5.40 -24.28 3.09
N GLY A 238 4.90 -23.08 2.80
CA GLY A 238 5.36 -21.88 3.50
C GLY A 238 5.03 -20.57 2.81
N PRO A 239 5.66 -19.47 3.26
CA PRO A 239 5.31 -18.13 2.83
C PRO A 239 5.45 -17.91 1.31
N LEU A 240 6.54 -18.34 0.69
CA LEU A 240 6.72 -18.18 -0.76
C LEU A 240 5.78 -19.07 -1.59
N GLU A 241 5.48 -20.29 -1.15
CA GLU A 241 4.48 -21.15 -1.81
C GLU A 241 3.13 -20.44 -1.89
N LYS A 242 2.67 -19.89 -0.76
CA LYS A 242 1.41 -19.16 -0.69
C LYS A 242 1.44 -17.84 -1.46
N TYR A 243 2.54 -17.11 -1.40
CA TYR A 243 2.72 -15.86 -2.13
C TYR A 243 2.60 -16.05 -3.65
N PHE A 244 3.20 -17.11 -4.17
CA PHE A 244 3.23 -17.38 -5.61
C PHE A 244 2.05 -18.23 -6.12
N ALA A 245 1.18 -18.73 -5.25
CA ALA A 245 0.04 -19.53 -5.66
C ALA A 245 -0.94 -18.76 -6.57
N GLY A 246 -0.99 -17.42 -6.48
CA GLY A 246 -1.77 -16.57 -7.37
C GLY A 246 -1.40 -16.69 -8.86
N GLU A 247 -0.15 -17.06 -9.20
CA GLU A 247 0.24 -17.25 -10.60
C GLU A 247 -0.51 -18.40 -11.27
N LYS A 248 -0.73 -19.51 -10.54
CA LYS A 248 -1.43 -20.70 -11.05
C LYS A 248 -2.91 -20.43 -11.29
N MET A 249 -3.47 -19.42 -10.61
CA MET A 249 -4.89 -19.05 -10.67
C MET A 249 -5.25 -18.21 -11.90
N HIS A 250 -4.27 -17.70 -12.65
CA HIS A 250 -4.51 -16.93 -13.87
C HIS A 250 -4.77 -17.80 -15.11
N GLY A 251 -4.54 -19.12 -15.04
CA GLY A 251 -4.75 -20.06 -16.16
C GLY A 251 -5.75 -21.19 -15.90
N ALA A 252 -6.25 -21.35 -14.67
CA ALA A 252 -7.20 -22.39 -14.28
C ALA A 252 -8.48 -21.77 -13.68
N ASN A 253 -9.57 -22.53 -13.63
CA ASN A 253 -10.87 -22.21 -12.99
C ASN A 253 -10.73 -21.88 -11.48
N ALA A 254 -10.02 -20.81 -11.15
CA ALA A 254 -9.93 -20.31 -9.79
C ALA A 254 -11.28 -19.68 -9.42
N GLY A 255 -11.85 -20.11 -8.30
CA GLY A 255 -13.07 -19.49 -7.76
C GLY A 255 -12.88 -17.98 -7.58
N ILE A 256 -13.95 -17.21 -7.76
CA ILE A 256 -13.96 -15.74 -7.70
C ILE A 256 -13.29 -15.22 -6.41
N PHE A 257 -13.49 -15.91 -5.29
CA PHE A 257 -12.87 -15.61 -4.00
C PHE A 257 -11.33 -15.62 -4.10
N THR A 258 -10.76 -16.73 -4.56
CA THR A 258 -9.31 -16.93 -4.67
C THR A 258 -8.68 -15.94 -5.64
N ALA A 259 -9.33 -15.67 -6.78
CA ALA A 259 -8.84 -14.70 -7.75
C ALA A 259 -8.76 -13.27 -7.17
N ASN A 260 -9.75 -12.85 -6.38
CA ASN A 260 -9.73 -11.54 -5.73
C ASN A 260 -8.77 -11.49 -4.53
N MET A 261 -8.65 -12.57 -3.76
CA MET A 261 -7.71 -12.68 -2.63
C MET A 261 -6.27 -12.41 -3.08
N TYR A 262 -5.87 -12.98 -4.22
CA TYR A 262 -4.54 -12.80 -4.81
C TYR A 262 -4.32 -11.46 -5.53
N LEU A 263 -5.28 -10.52 -5.46
CA LEU A 263 -5.02 -9.11 -5.78
C LEU A 263 -4.24 -8.38 -4.68
N ALA A 264 -4.15 -8.98 -3.48
CA ALA A 264 -3.43 -8.48 -2.33
C ALA A 264 -2.51 -9.57 -1.74
N GLU A 265 -1.67 -10.15 -2.58
CA GLU A 265 -0.69 -11.19 -2.24
C GLU A 265 0.20 -10.82 -1.05
N ASP A 266 0.53 -9.52 -0.90
CA ASP A 266 1.40 -9.02 0.15
C ASP A 266 0.76 -9.21 1.53
N ARG A 267 -0.59 -9.17 1.62
CA ARG A 267 -1.34 -9.43 2.85
C ARG A 267 -1.27 -10.90 3.26
N ILE A 268 -1.41 -11.79 2.28
CA ILE A 268 -1.29 -13.24 2.48
C ILE A 268 0.12 -13.55 3.00
N LEU A 269 1.14 -12.96 2.38
CA LEU A 269 2.52 -13.14 2.80
C LEU A 269 2.75 -12.70 4.25
N CYS A 270 2.20 -11.54 4.65
CA CYS A 270 2.31 -11.06 6.02
C CYS A 270 1.72 -12.06 7.04
N PHE A 271 0.54 -12.59 6.75
CA PHE A 271 -0.10 -13.61 7.59
C PHE A 271 0.74 -14.90 7.65
N GLU A 272 1.17 -15.42 6.50
CA GLU A 272 1.93 -16.68 6.44
C GLU A 272 3.30 -16.60 7.12
N LEU A 273 3.93 -15.40 7.16
CA LEU A 273 5.16 -15.18 7.90
C LEU A 273 4.96 -15.32 9.41
N VAL A 274 3.94 -14.66 9.97
CA VAL A 274 3.65 -14.70 11.41
C VAL A 274 3.05 -16.05 11.82
N ALA A 275 2.26 -16.68 10.96
CA ALA A 275 1.69 -18.01 11.18
C ALA A 275 2.67 -19.15 10.86
N LYS A 276 3.92 -18.88 10.48
CA LYS A 276 4.88 -19.92 10.09
C LYS A 276 5.13 -20.90 11.24
N ARG A 277 5.03 -22.20 10.94
CA ARG A 277 5.13 -23.28 11.93
C ARG A 277 6.48 -23.25 12.63
N ASN A 278 6.46 -23.40 13.96
CA ASN A 278 7.66 -23.45 14.81
C ASN A 278 8.60 -22.24 14.64
N CYS A 279 8.09 -21.11 14.19
CA CYS A 279 8.82 -19.84 14.13
C CYS A 279 8.11 -18.78 14.97
N SER A 280 8.85 -17.73 15.34
CA SER A 280 8.32 -16.61 16.13
C SER A 280 8.54 -15.28 15.41
N TRP A 281 8.31 -15.29 14.09
CA TRP A 281 8.51 -14.15 13.20
C TRP A 281 7.51 -13.04 13.45
N ILE A 282 7.99 -11.80 13.53
CA ILE A 282 7.18 -10.60 13.65
C ILE A 282 7.40 -9.63 12.48
N LEU A 283 6.46 -8.72 12.29
CA LEU A 283 6.50 -7.67 11.28
C LEU A 283 6.62 -6.30 11.96
N GLN A 284 7.38 -5.38 11.36
CA GLN A 284 7.63 -4.05 11.95
C GLN A 284 7.37 -2.89 11.01
N TYR A 285 6.86 -1.79 11.57
CA TYR A 285 6.72 -0.53 10.87
C TYR A 285 7.87 0.41 11.26
N VAL A 286 8.61 0.91 10.27
CA VAL A 286 9.79 1.74 10.46
C VAL A 286 9.49 3.16 9.99
N LYS A 287 8.99 4.01 10.90
CA LYS A 287 8.61 5.40 10.59
C LYS A 287 9.74 6.24 9.95
N SER A 288 10.99 5.99 10.30
CA SER A 288 12.14 6.71 9.73
C SER A 288 12.45 6.32 8.28
N ALA A 289 12.02 5.13 7.85
CA ALA A 289 12.12 4.71 6.47
C ALA A 289 10.92 5.25 5.68
N THR A 290 11.17 5.94 4.57
CA THR A 290 10.10 6.60 3.80
C THR A 290 10.25 6.26 2.32
N GLY A 291 9.14 6.00 1.64
CA GLY A 291 9.07 5.83 0.19
C GLY A 291 8.04 6.78 -0.42
N GLU A 292 8.49 7.70 -1.28
CA GLU A 292 7.58 8.61 -1.99
C GLU A 292 7.13 7.98 -3.31
N THR A 293 5.83 7.94 -3.57
CA THR A 293 5.25 7.32 -4.75
C THR A 293 4.23 8.25 -5.41
N ASP A 294 4.01 8.04 -6.71
CA ASP A 294 2.98 8.76 -7.46
C ASP A 294 1.59 8.30 -7.01
N VAL A 295 0.63 9.22 -7.10
CA VAL A 295 -0.77 8.96 -6.74
C VAL A 295 -1.67 9.31 -7.92
N PRO A 296 -2.83 8.64 -8.06
CA PRO A 296 -3.76 8.95 -9.14
C PRO A 296 -4.20 10.41 -9.09
N THR A 297 -4.04 11.11 -10.21
CA THR A 297 -4.51 12.49 -10.41
C THR A 297 -5.87 12.54 -11.12
N GLU A 298 -6.25 11.45 -11.79
CA GLU A 298 -7.52 11.31 -12.51
C GLU A 298 -8.47 10.33 -11.81
N MET A 299 -9.78 10.60 -11.92
CA MET A 299 -10.82 9.79 -11.27
C MET A 299 -10.85 8.34 -11.76
N ALA A 300 -10.62 8.11 -13.06
CA ALA A 300 -10.67 6.76 -13.63
C ALA A 300 -9.57 5.87 -13.03
N ASP A 301 -8.35 6.40 -12.92
CA ASP A 301 -7.22 5.71 -12.30
C ASP A 301 -7.42 5.53 -10.80
N PHE A 302 -8.00 6.53 -10.13
CA PHE A 302 -8.35 6.44 -8.72
C PHE A 302 -9.34 5.29 -8.47
N ILE A 303 -10.42 5.18 -9.25
CA ILE A 303 -11.40 4.08 -9.12
C ILE A 303 -10.74 2.72 -9.39
N LEU A 304 -9.92 2.62 -10.44
CA LEU A 304 -9.23 1.38 -10.76
C LEU A 304 -8.29 0.94 -9.63
N GLN A 305 -7.59 1.88 -9.00
CA GLN A 305 -6.77 1.61 -7.83
C GLN A 305 -7.64 1.11 -6.66
N ARG A 306 -8.74 1.80 -6.35
CA ARG A 306 -9.63 1.44 -5.25
C ARG A 306 -10.32 0.10 -5.44
N ARG A 307 -10.78 -0.21 -6.64
CA ARG A 307 -11.39 -1.51 -6.95
C ARG A 307 -10.43 -2.64 -6.65
N ARG A 308 -9.15 -2.50 -7.01
CA ARG A 308 -8.11 -3.49 -6.72
C ARG A 308 -7.83 -3.60 -5.23
N TRP A 309 -7.63 -2.46 -4.56
CA TRP A 309 -7.21 -2.42 -3.16
C TRP A 309 -8.31 -2.85 -2.19
N LEU A 310 -9.55 -2.40 -2.39
CA LEU A 310 -10.67 -2.73 -1.53
C LEU A 310 -11.06 -4.20 -1.68
N ASN A 311 -11.20 -4.69 -2.92
CA ASN A 311 -11.50 -6.12 -3.14
C ASN A 311 -10.37 -6.99 -2.60
N GLY A 312 -9.12 -6.72 -2.98
CA GLY A 312 -7.97 -7.49 -2.50
C GLY A 312 -7.86 -7.50 -0.97
N SER A 313 -8.02 -6.34 -0.33
CA SER A 313 -7.95 -6.23 1.13
C SER A 313 -9.09 -6.97 1.83
N PHE A 314 -10.32 -6.90 1.31
CA PHE A 314 -11.47 -7.61 1.88
C PHE A 314 -11.26 -9.13 1.85
N PHE A 315 -10.96 -9.69 0.67
CA PHE A 315 -10.79 -11.14 0.54
C PHE A 315 -9.58 -11.66 1.30
N ALA A 316 -8.48 -10.90 1.36
CA ALA A 316 -7.32 -11.26 2.17
C ALA A 316 -7.59 -11.17 3.68
N ALA A 317 -8.39 -10.20 4.14
CA ALA A 317 -8.82 -10.11 5.53
C ALA A 317 -9.70 -11.31 5.91
N VAL A 318 -10.66 -11.69 5.07
CA VAL A 318 -11.46 -12.91 5.27
C VAL A 318 -10.57 -14.15 5.34
N TYR A 319 -9.55 -14.26 4.48
CA TYR A 319 -8.58 -15.35 4.54
C TYR A 319 -7.83 -15.38 5.87
N GLY A 320 -7.27 -14.25 6.32
CA GLY A 320 -6.54 -14.16 7.58
C GLY A 320 -7.43 -14.50 8.78
N LEU A 321 -8.67 -14.02 8.79
CA LEU A 321 -9.66 -14.33 9.84
C LEU A 321 -10.13 -15.78 9.81
N ALA A 322 -10.30 -16.40 8.63
CA ALA A 322 -10.66 -17.80 8.53
C ALA A 322 -9.52 -18.73 9.00
N HIS A 323 -8.27 -18.30 8.85
CA HIS A 323 -7.09 -19.09 9.17
C HIS A 323 -6.40 -18.67 10.47
N PHE A 324 -6.95 -17.74 11.25
CA PHE A 324 -6.32 -17.19 12.46
C PHE A 324 -5.82 -18.26 13.45
N TYR A 325 -6.50 -19.41 13.51
CA TYR A 325 -6.11 -20.57 14.34
C TYR A 325 -4.70 -21.10 14.01
N GLN A 326 -4.18 -20.84 12.81
CA GLN A 326 -2.82 -21.23 12.44
C GLN A 326 -1.75 -20.54 13.27
N ILE A 327 -2.03 -19.40 13.93
CA ILE A 327 -1.09 -18.79 14.88
C ILE A 327 -0.69 -19.76 16.00
N TRP A 328 -1.55 -20.71 16.38
CA TRP A 328 -1.23 -21.69 17.42
C TRP A 328 -0.12 -22.67 17.04
N ARG A 329 0.13 -22.86 15.73
CA ARG A 329 1.24 -23.69 15.22
C ARG A 329 2.61 -22.98 15.25
N SER A 330 2.62 -21.68 15.55
CA SER A 330 3.85 -20.88 15.69
C SER A 330 4.48 -21.04 17.08
N HIS A 331 5.75 -20.68 17.20
CA HIS A 331 6.51 -20.73 18.46
C HIS A 331 6.50 -19.38 19.21
N HIS A 332 5.50 -18.53 18.96
CA HIS A 332 5.32 -17.27 19.70
C HIS A 332 4.99 -17.52 21.18
N SER A 333 5.41 -16.58 22.04
CA SER A 333 5.03 -16.57 23.46
C SER A 333 3.52 -16.42 23.65
N ALA A 334 3.00 -16.83 24.79
CA ALA A 334 1.57 -16.73 25.11
C ALA A 334 1.05 -15.30 25.00
N LEU A 335 1.81 -14.32 25.52
CA LEU A 335 1.46 -12.90 25.43
C LEU A 335 1.38 -12.41 23.97
N ARG A 336 2.32 -12.84 23.12
CA ARG A 336 2.31 -12.48 21.70
C ARG A 336 1.14 -13.11 20.96
N LYS A 337 0.81 -14.37 21.25
CA LYS A 337 -0.38 -15.04 20.69
C LYS A 337 -1.67 -14.34 21.13
N ALA A 338 -1.77 -13.91 22.40
CA ALA A 338 -2.90 -13.13 22.88
C ALA A 338 -3.02 -11.77 22.16
N ALA A 339 -1.90 -11.07 21.93
CA ALA A 339 -1.86 -9.84 21.14
C ALA A 339 -2.38 -10.04 19.71
N PHE A 340 -1.96 -11.11 19.02
CA PHE A 340 -2.47 -11.43 17.68
C PHE A 340 -3.97 -11.73 17.70
N VAL A 341 -4.47 -12.46 18.68
CA VAL A 341 -5.92 -12.74 18.82
C VAL A 341 -6.69 -11.44 19.01
N PHE A 342 -6.20 -10.52 19.85
CA PHE A 342 -6.81 -9.20 20.01
C PHE A 342 -6.84 -8.43 18.69
N GLU A 343 -5.73 -8.44 17.94
CA GLU A 343 -5.67 -7.79 16.63
C GLU A 343 -6.64 -8.42 15.61
N PHE A 344 -6.76 -9.75 15.56
CA PHE A 344 -7.76 -10.40 14.70
C PHE A 344 -9.20 -10.05 15.09
N ILE A 345 -9.50 -9.95 16.38
CA ILE A 345 -10.82 -9.48 16.83
C ILE A 345 -11.06 -8.04 16.36
N TYR A 346 -10.06 -7.16 16.52
CA TYR A 346 -10.12 -5.78 16.03
C TYR A 346 -10.36 -5.73 14.51
N GLN A 347 -9.62 -6.52 13.72
CA GLN A 347 -9.81 -6.62 12.28
C GLN A 347 -11.19 -7.18 11.90
N ALA A 348 -11.72 -8.16 12.65
CA ALA A 348 -13.06 -8.70 12.43
C ALA A 348 -14.15 -7.66 12.69
N VAL A 349 -14.03 -6.88 13.77
CA VAL A 349 -14.95 -5.78 14.07
C VAL A 349 -14.88 -4.72 12.97
N ASN A 350 -13.68 -4.29 12.57
CA ASN A 350 -13.51 -3.33 11.49
C ASN A 350 -14.11 -3.82 10.17
N MET A 351 -13.94 -5.10 9.84
CA MET A 351 -14.53 -5.69 8.64
C MET A 351 -16.06 -5.68 8.70
N LEU A 352 -16.65 -5.94 9.87
CA LEU A 352 -18.09 -5.86 10.08
C LEU A 352 -18.60 -4.41 9.92
N PHE A 353 -17.92 -3.43 10.51
CA PHE A 353 -18.27 -2.01 10.32
C PHE A 353 -18.13 -1.57 8.86
N ALA A 354 -17.07 -2.01 8.17
CA ALA A 354 -16.84 -1.71 6.76
C ALA A 354 -17.94 -2.33 5.87
N TRP A 355 -18.41 -3.53 6.19
CA TRP A 355 -19.50 -4.20 5.46
C TRP A 355 -20.81 -3.41 5.54
N PHE A 356 -21.12 -2.85 6.71
CA PHE A 356 -22.32 -2.03 6.93
C PHE A 356 -22.10 -0.54 6.70
N ALA A 357 -20.93 -0.11 6.22
CA ALA A 357 -20.56 1.30 6.14
C ALA A 357 -21.57 2.14 5.35
N ILE A 358 -22.07 1.64 4.21
CA ILE A 358 -23.07 2.35 3.40
C ILE A 358 -24.36 2.62 4.20
N GLY A 359 -24.81 1.62 4.98
CA GLY A 359 -25.98 1.75 5.85
C GLY A 359 -25.73 2.68 7.03
N ASN A 360 -24.57 2.56 7.68
CA ASN A 360 -24.18 3.43 8.79
C ASN A 360 -24.09 4.89 8.36
N PHE A 361 -23.46 5.18 7.21
CA PHE A 361 -23.41 6.53 6.66
C PHE A 361 -24.81 7.07 6.34
N PHE A 362 -25.70 6.26 5.79
CA PHE A 362 -27.09 6.67 5.54
C PHE A 362 -27.84 6.97 6.83
N LEU A 363 -27.66 6.15 7.88
CA LEU A 363 -28.28 6.38 9.20
C LEU A 363 -27.79 7.70 9.81
N VAL A 364 -26.48 7.95 9.84
CA VAL A 364 -25.89 9.20 10.34
C VAL A 364 -26.42 10.39 9.54
N PHE A 365 -26.41 10.29 8.21
CA PHE A 365 -26.99 11.29 7.32
C PHE A 365 -28.44 11.58 7.70
N ARG A 366 -29.28 10.54 7.83
CA ARG A 366 -30.71 10.69 8.11
C ARG A 366 -30.96 11.33 9.47
N ILE A 367 -30.26 10.85 10.50
CA ILE A 367 -30.40 11.36 11.88
C ILE A 367 -30.02 12.83 11.95
N LEU A 368 -28.86 13.22 11.41
CA LEU A 368 -28.40 14.61 11.43
C LEU A 368 -29.36 15.55 10.69
N THR A 369 -29.76 15.11 9.51
CA THR A 369 -30.55 15.94 8.59
C THR A 369 -31.99 16.11 9.10
N VAL A 370 -32.60 15.06 9.65
CA VAL A 370 -33.92 15.15 10.30
C VAL A 370 -33.82 15.94 11.61
N SER A 371 -32.73 15.80 12.37
CA SER A 371 -32.58 16.57 13.61
C SER A 371 -32.61 18.07 13.33
N LEU A 372 -32.07 18.53 12.20
CA LEU A 372 -32.12 19.94 11.79
C LEU A 372 -33.54 20.47 11.51
N SER A 373 -34.53 19.61 11.26
CA SER A 373 -35.91 20.04 10.99
C SER A 373 -36.68 20.44 12.25
N GLY A 374 -36.09 20.31 13.45
CA GLY A 374 -36.74 20.75 14.68
C GLY A 374 -37.03 22.26 14.67
N ASP A 375 -38.15 22.66 15.27
CA ASP A 375 -38.62 24.06 15.28
C ASP A 375 -37.61 25.03 15.93
N ASN A 376 -36.83 24.54 16.89
CA ASN A 376 -35.79 25.30 17.57
C ASN A 376 -34.45 25.39 16.79
N LEU A 377 -34.38 24.76 15.61
CA LEU A 377 -33.19 24.72 14.76
C LEU A 377 -33.45 25.43 13.42
N LEU A 378 -33.59 24.69 12.31
CA LEU A 378 -33.87 25.26 10.99
C LEU A 378 -35.35 25.13 10.59
N GLY A 379 -36.18 24.47 11.42
CA GLY A 379 -37.60 24.29 11.19
C GLY A 379 -37.93 23.80 9.78
N THR A 380 -38.87 24.48 9.11
CA THR A 380 -39.34 24.15 7.76
C THR A 380 -38.21 24.13 6.71
N ALA A 381 -37.22 25.02 6.80
CA ALA A 381 -36.10 25.03 5.87
C ALA A 381 -35.23 23.77 6.04
N GLY A 382 -35.00 23.35 7.29
CA GLY A 382 -34.32 22.09 7.61
C GLY A 382 -35.06 20.87 7.05
N PHE A 383 -36.39 20.84 7.19
CA PHE A 383 -37.23 19.77 6.64
C PHE A 383 -37.14 19.67 5.10
N ILE A 384 -37.25 20.80 4.40
CA ILE A 384 -37.16 20.83 2.93
C ILE A 384 -35.79 20.33 2.46
N LEU A 385 -34.71 20.82 3.07
CA LEU A 385 -33.36 20.37 2.77
C LEU A 385 -33.19 18.87 3.04
N ALA A 386 -33.82 18.36 4.12
CA ALA A 386 -33.75 16.95 4.47
C ALA A 386 -34.33 16.03 3.41
N VAL A 387 -35.52 16.36 2.92
CA VAL A 387 -36.19 15.59 1.87
C VAL A 387 -35.39 15.67 0.58
N ILE A 388 -34.90 16.86 0.18
CA ILE A 388 -34.11 17.03 -1.05
C ILE A 388 -32.83 16.19 -1.01
N PHE A 389 -32.03 16.32 0.06
CA PHE A 389 -30.78 15.56 0.17
C PHE A 389 -31.01 14.06 0.26
N GLU A 390 -32.11 13.61 0.87
CA GLU A 390 -32.45 12.19 0.96
C GLU A 390 -32.72 11.59 -0.42
N TRP A 391 -33.55 12.24 -1.24
CA TRP A 391 -33.81 11.79 -2.60
C TRP A 391 -32.55 11.83 -3.48
N LEU A 392 -31.74 12.89 -3.37
CA LEU A 392 -30.47 12.99 -4.10
C LEU A 392 -29.48 11.91 -3.66
N TYR A 393 -29.38 11.63 -2.36
CA TYR A 393 -28.52 10.57 -1.81
C TYR A 393 -28.88 9.23 -2.44
N ILE A 394 -30.16 8.85 -2.40
CA ILE A 394 -30.64 7.57 -2.93
C ILE A 394 -30.39 7.51 -4.44
N ALA A 395 -30.74 8.56 -5.19
CA ALA A 395 -30.52 8.60 -6.64
C ALA A 395 -29.04 8.44 -7.01
N ILE A 396 -28.16 9.10 -6.29
CA ILE A 396 -26.71 9.04 -6.53
C ILE A 396 -26.14 7.68 -6.12
N LEU A 397 -26.60 7.10 -5.01
CA LEU A 397 -26.20 5.76 -4.60
C LEU A 397 -26.61 4.70 -5.63
N VAL A 398 -27.84 4.76 -6.13
CA VAL A 398 -28.34 3.84 -7.17
C VAL A 398 -27.53 4.04 -8.47
N THR A 399 -27.25 5.28 -8.85
CA THR A 399 -26.41 5.59 -10.03
C THR A 399 -25.00 5.01 -9.87
N CYS A 400 -24.40 5.14 -8.68
CA CYS A 400 -23.10 4.56 -8.35
C CYS A 400 -23.12 3.03 -8.52
N PHE A 401 -24.16 2.38 -7.98
CA PHE A 401 -24.33 0.94 -8.09
C PHE A 401 -24.43 0.48 -9.56
N VAL A 402 -25.24 1.16 -10.38
CA VAL A 402 -25.38 0.85 -11.81
C VAL A 402 -24.05 1.05 -12.56
N LEU A 403 -23.32 2.13 -12.27
CA LEU A 403 -22.02 2.38 -12.91
C LEU A 403 -20.95 1.38 -12.46
N ALA A 404 -21.02 0.88 -11.23
CA ALA A 404 -20.11 -0.13 -10.70
C ALA A 404 -20.30 -1.53 -11.32
N LEU A 405 -21.49 -1.83 -11.85
CA LEU A 405 -21.72 -3.04 -12.67
C LEU A 405 -20.98 -2.96 -14.03
N GLY A 406 -20.70 -1.75 -14.50
CA GLY A 406 -19.91 -1.50 -15.70
C GLY A 406 -18.42 -1.81 -15.51
N ASN A 407 -17.74 -2.16 -16.60
CA ASN A 407 -16.33 -2.58 -16.55
C ASN A 407 -15.28 -1.51 -16.94
N ARG A 408 -15.69 -0.30 -17.35
CA ARG A 408 -14.76 0.74 -17.84
C ARG A 408 -15.00 2.11 -17.23
N PRO A 409 -14.32 2.46 -16.11
CA PRO A 409 -14.44 3.78 -15.48
C PRO A 409 -14.06 4.95 -16.40
N GLN A 410 -13.20 4.72 -17.39
CA GLN A 410 -12.75 5.75 -18.33
C GLN A 410 -13.90 6.35 -19.15
N GLY A 411 -14.91 5.55 -19.49
CA GLY A 411 -16.05 6.00 -20.29
C GLY A 411 -17.05 6.87 -19.52
N SER A 412 -17.00 6.86 -18.19
CA SER A 412 -17.98 7.53 -17.31
C SER A 412 -17.33 8.47 -16.29
N ASN A 413 -16.10 8.93 -16.56
CA ASN A 413 -15.33 9.81 -15.67
C ASN A 413 -16.16 11.02 -15.18
N LYS A 414 -16.88 11.70 -16.09
CA LYS A 414 -17.74 12.84 -15.74
C LYS A 414 -18.81 12.48 -14.70
N PHE A 415 -19.47 11.33 -14.86
CA PHE A 415 -20.50 10.87 -13.92
C PHE A 415 -19.90 10.56 -12.54
N TYR A 416 -18.70 9.96 -12.49
CA TYR A 416 -18.02 9.73 -11.22
C TYR A 416 -17.60 11.02 -10.53
N MET A 417 -17.07 12.00 -11.28
CA MET A 417 -16.73 13.30 -10.72
C MET A 417 -17.95 14.06 -10.17
N THR A 418 -19.10 14.01 -10.86
CA THR A 418 -20.35 14.59 -10.34
C THR A 418 -20.73 13.98 -8.99
N GLN A 419 -20.58 12.67 -8.84
CA GLN A 419 -20.84 11.99 -7.56
C GLN A 419 -19.86 12.46 -6.48
N VAL A 420 -18.56 12.57 -6.78
CA VAL A 420 -17.57 13.08 -5.82
C VAL A 420 -17.93 14.48 -5.33
N TYR A 421 -18.31 15.38 -6.23
CA TYR A 421 -18.74 16.73 -5.84
C TYR A 421 -19.99 16.70 -4.96
N PHE A 422 -20.98 15.88 -5.29
CA PHE A 422 -22.15 15.70 -4.43
C PHE A 422 -21.78 15.20 -3.04
N TRP A 423 -20.96 14.15 -2.94
CA TRP A 423 -20.52 13.60 -1.66
C TRP A 423 -19.72 14.63 -0.85
N ALA A 424 -18.89 15.45 -1.50
CA ALA A 424 -18.16 16.53 -0.82
C ALA A 424 -19.10 17.61 -0.26
N ILE A 425 -20.11 18.03 -1.04
CA ILE A 425 -21.14 18.99 -0.60
C ILE A 425 -21.94 18.40 0.56
N LEU A 426 -22.37 17.15 0.45
CA LEU A 426 -23.12 16.46 1.49
C LEU A 426 -22.29 16.36 2.78
N MET A 427 -21.02 15.99 2.70
CA MET A 427 -20.14 15.92 3.88
C MET A 427 -19.94 17.29 4.53
N SER A 428 -19.87 18.35 3.74
CA SER A 428 -19.78 19.73 4.25
C SER A 428 -21.07 20.14 4.96
N TYR A 429 -22.22 19.76 4.40
CA TYR A 429 -23.53 19.96 5.03
C TYR A 429 -23.68 19.16 6.33
N LEU A 430 -23.26 17.90 6.37
CA LEU A 430 -23.31 17.08 7.58
C LEU A 430 -22.36 17.58 8.66
N LEU A 431 -21.17 18.09 8.29
CA LEU A 431 -20.27 18.73 9.22
C LEU A 431 -20.91 19.99 9.83
N PHE A 432 -21.52 20.83 9.00
CA PHE A 432 -22.30 21.98 9.48
C PHE A 432 -23.43 21.53 10.42
N ALA A 433 -24.22 20.53 10.02
CA ALA A 433 -25.32 20.02 10.82
C ALA A 433 -24.85 19.57 12.21
N SER A 434 -23.79 18.77 12.25
CA SER A 434 -23.18 18.26 13.48
C SER A 434 -22.71 19.39 14.40
N ILE A 435 -21.98 20.37 13.85
CA ILE A 435 -21.48 21.52 14.62
C ILE A 435 -22.65 22.38 15.12
N PHE A 436 -23.60 22.70 14.26
CA PHE A 436 -24.74 23.57 14.57
C PHE A 436 -25.63 22.96 15.65
N ILE A 437 -25.99 21.68 15.51
CA ILE A 437 -26.78 20.94 16.52
C ILE A 437 -26.02 20.91 17.86
N THR A 438 -24.72 20.63 17.83
CA THR A 438 -23.91 20.57 19.05
C THR A 438 -23.89 21.92 19.77
N VAL A 439 -23.63 23.03 19.05
CA VAL A 439 -23.61 24.38 19.61
C VAL A 439 -24.97 24.76 20.20
N LYS A 440 -26.07 24.51 19.48
CA LYS A 440 -27.42 24.82 19.96
C LYS A 440 -27.80 23.98 21.18
N SER A 441 -27.45 22.69 21.19
CA SER A 441 -27.67 21.82 22.34
C SER A 441 -26.90 22.30 23.57
N VAL A 442 -25.64 22.75 23.40
CA VAL A 442 -24.85 23.30 24.51
C VAL A 442 -25.42 24.63 25.01
N GLN A 443 -25.82 25.54 24.10
CA GLN A 443 -26.45 26.81 24.47
C GLN A 443 -27.74 26.62 25.29
N GLN A 444 -28.59 25.68 24.86
CA GLN A 444 -29.82 25.35 25.57
C GLN A 444 -29.52 24.81 26.97
N GLN A 445 -28.59 23.85 27.10
CA GLN A 445 -28.22 23.28 28.41
C GLN A 445 -27.60 24.31 29.36
N VAL A 446 -26.79 25.24 28.84
CA VAL A 446 -26.22 26.33 29.65
C VAL A 446 -27.34 27.27 30.15
N SER A 447 -28.37 27.51 29.35
CA SER A 447 -29.51 28.35 29.77
C SER A 447 -30.44 27.69 30.80
N GLU A 448 -30.46 26.35 30.89
CA GLU A 448 -31.40 25.59 31.73
C GLU A 448 -30.84 25.14 33.10
N ASN A 449 -29.64 25.60 33.51
CA ASN A 449 -28.91 25.38 34.79
C ASN A 449 -27.70 24.44 34.73
N GLY A 450 -26.57 24.96 34.23
CA GLY A 450 -25.22 24.48 34.58
C GLY A 450 -24.79 23.21 33.84
N PHE A 451 -23.82 23.36 32.94
CA PHE A 451 -23.24 22.26 32.18
C PHE A 451 -22.45 21.31 33.08
N SER A 452 -22.95 20.08 33.26
CA SER A 452 -22.20 18.97 33.84
C SER A 452 -21.68 18.07 32.72
N PHE A 453 -20.39 17.68 32.76
CA PHE A 453 -19.79 16.78 31.77
C PHE A 453 -20.54 15.44 31.65
N ALA A 454 -21.22 14.99 32.72
CA ALA A 454 -22.05 13.79 32.69
C ALA A 454 -23.32 13.93 31.81
N GLN A 455 -23.82 15.16 31.62
CA GLN A 455 -25.04 15.42 30.84
C GLN A 455 -24.85 15.25 29.33
N LEU A 456 -23.60 15.37 28.84
CA LEU A 456 -23.25 15.03 27.46
C LEU A 456 -23.60 13.57 27.15
N PHE A 457 -23.29 12.64 28.06
CA PHE A 457 -23.54 11.21 27.87
C PHE A 457 -25.00 10.79 28.08
N THR A 458 -25.81 11.59 28.79
CA THR A 458 -27.25 11.34 28.98
C THR A 458 -28.13 11.99 27.91
N ASN A 459 -27.65 13.01 27.21
CA ASN A 459 -28.40 13.63 26.11
C ASN A 459 -28.56 12.61 24.97
N LYS A 460 -29.81 12.12 24.76
CA LYS A 460 -30.11 11.12 23.74
C LYS A 460 -29.65 11.54 22.34
N LEU A 461 -29.76 12.82 22.01
CA LEU A 461 -29.36 13.32 20.70
C LEU A 461 -27.84 13.30 20.55
N PHE A 462 -27.11 13.77 21.57
CA PHE A 462 -25.63 13.76 21.58
C PHE A 462 -25.05 12.35 21.63
N ARG A 463 -25.62 11.47 22.47
CA ARG A 463 -25.24 10.05 22.53
C ARG A 463 -25.49 9.36 21.20
N THR A 464 -26.61 9.63 20.55
CA THR A 464 -26.90 9.07 19.22
C THR A 464 -25.90 9.59 18.20
N LEU A 465 -25.53 10.88 18.25
CA LEU A 465 -24.54 11.51 17.37
C LEU A 465 -23.09 11.00 17.53
N ILE A 466 -22.69 10.64 18.75
CA ILE A 466 -21.31 10.18 19.03
C ILE A 466 -21.15 8.66 18.89
N VAL A 467 -22.21 7.89 19.16
CA VAL A 467 -22.17 6.42 19.16
C VAL A 467 -22.61 5.82 17.81
N SER A 468 -23.25 6.60 16.93
CA SER A 468 -23.71 6.17 15.60
C SER A 468 -22.60 5.95 14.59
#